data_AF-A0A6M2BCZ4-F1
#
_entry.id   AF-A0A6M2BCZ4-F1
#
_cell.length_a   1.000
_cell.length_b   1.000
_cell.length_c   1.000
_cell.angle_alpha   90.00
_cell.angle_beta   90.00
_cell.angle_gamma   90.00
#
_symmetry.space_group_name_H-M   'P 1'
#
loop_
_entity.id
_entity.type
_entity.pdbx_description
1 polymer ?
#
loop_
_entity_poly.entity_id
_entity_poly.type
_entity_poly.pdbx_seq_one_letter_code
_entity_poly.pdbx_strand_id
1 'polypeptide(L)'
;MINALFTNIKTQCIGRYLIDVPGSFNNTLKDMIFIDSFRIDSQLLYKPAFQQRIMLREKALLDAPENKKSKSKYPASLKEVVRLPDEHGVIFDYSKLGTPDIYRKLEAHVYSGMTAFIITAKIRDFSAPKDHEKKAKYLRLGFTEAQSNTKPAMLSEMKSLISRLSGRKDEEIPTEKGVCIPNGFIKDDGGPHKEKISFTYEVNDFYFSMGTDNSYVGSDSTLLSRRVAIEEEQADAHFHTVKYGELHPNEIPAQEWLSTGMQKSNSIEGTFPIYDFTLNANEMIASPTKPWIDVGLGNTDKLTQYSESEMVEIWDGLVKTIRYRPNAF
;
A
#
# COMPACT_ATOMS: atom_id res chain seq x y z
N MET A 1 -29.44 13.91 0.83
CA MET A 1 -28.86 12.78 1.59
C MET A 1 -27.38 12.98 1.91
N ILE A 2 -26.64 13.79 1.11
CA ILE A 2 -25.23 14.16 1.33
C ILE A 2 -24.92 14.77 2.70
N ASN A 3 -25.76 15.68 3.20
CA ASN A 3 -25.52 16.35 4.49
C ASN A 3 -25.29 15.37 5.65
N ALA A 4 -25.90 14.18 5.59
CA ALA A 4 -25.69 13.13 6.58
C ALA A 4 -24.25 12.56 6.52
N LEU A 5 -23.70 12.35 5.32
CA LEU A 5 -22.38 11.75 5.09
C LEU A 5 -21.25 12.59 5.71
N PHE A 6 -21.34 13.91 5.60
CA PHE A 6 -20.33 14.85 6.12
C PHE A 6 -20.69 15.47 7.49
N THR A 7 -21.72 14.97 8.19
CA THR A 7 -22.08 15.48 9.52
C THR A 7 -20.99 15.23 10.56
N ASN A 8 -20.31 14.09 10.43
CA ASN A 8 -19.20 13.69 11.29
C ASN A 8 -18.00 13.37 10.39
N ILE A 9 -16.97 14.20 10.45
CA ILE A 9 -15.74 14.04 9.68
C ILE A 9 -14.58 13.73 10.62
N LYS A 10 -13.60 12.99 10.11
CA LYS A 10 -12.32 12.78 10.77
C LYS A 10 -11.19 13.12 9.81
N THR A 11 -10.12 13.70 10.34
CA THR A 11 -8.88 13.85 9.60
C THR A 11 -8.10 12.54 9.63
N GLN A 12 -7.72 12.06 8.46
CA GLN A 12 -6.93 10.86 8.27
C GLN A 12 -5.54 11.22 7.78
N CYS A 13 -4.52 10.56 8.34
CA CYS A 13 -3.15 10.62 7.83
C CYS A 13 -2.84 9.48 6.85
N ILE A 14 -2.44 9.82 5.63
CA ILE A 14 -2.12 8.88 4.54
C ILE A 14 -0.76 9.26 3.96
N GLY A 15 0.26 8.43 4.18
CA GLY A 15 1.63 8.73 3.79
C GLY A 15 2.10 10.03 4.42
N ARG A 16 2.33 11.05 3.59
CA ARG A 16 2.77 12.39 4.00
C ARG A 16 1.67 13.46 3.89
N TYR A 17 0.43 13.03 3.68
CA TYR A 17 -0.74 13.88 3.48
C TYR A 17 -1.78 13.69 4.58
N LEU A 18 -2.67 14.68 4.69
CA LEU A 18 -3.91 14.62 5.44
C LEU A 18 -5.09 14.79 4.48
N ILE A 19 -6.19 14.11 4.78
CA ILE A 19 -7.48 14.26 4.11
C ILE A 19 -8.59 14.15 5.15
N ASP A 20 -9.67 14.91 4.99
CA ASP A 20 -10.85 14.79 5.85
C ASP A 20 -11.87 13.88 5.17
N VAL A 21 -12.27 12.82 5.87
CA VAL A 21 -13.20 11.80 5.38
C VAL A 21 -14.37 11.65 6.35
N PRO A 22 -15.54 11.16 5.91
CA PRO A 22 -16.62 10.78 6.81
C PRO A 22 -16.14 9.84 7.93
N GLY A 23 -16.64 10.03 9.15
CA GLY A 23 -16.24 9.24 10.32
C GLY A 23 -16.50 7.74 10.16
N SER A 24 -17.47 7.36 9.32
CA SER A 24 -17.81 5.99 8.97
C SER A 24 -16.79 5.30 8.05
N PHE A 25 -15.92 6.06 7.38
CA PHE A 25 -14.94 5.51 6.45
C PHE A 25 -13.85 4.78 7.23
N ASN A 26 -13.70 3.49 6.98
CA ASN A 26 -12.66 2.67 7.59
C ASN A 26 -11.80 2.06 6.48
N ASN A 27 -10.49 2.18 6.62
CA ASN A 27 -9.58 1.65 5.62
C ASN A 27 -9.68 0.11 5.60
N THR A 28 -10.02 -0.45 4.44
CA THR A 28 -10.11 -1.89 4.21
C THR A 28 -8.81 -2.45 3.67
N LEU A 29 -7.99 -1.63 3.00
CA LEU A 29 -6.73 -2.04 2.38
C LEU A 29 -5.58 -1.92 3.39
N LYS A 30 -5.09 -3.06 3.85
CA LYS A 30 -4.07 -3.13 4.92
C LYS A 30 -2.73 -3.67 4.46
N ASP A 31 -2.61 -4.07 3.20
CA ASP A 31 -1.49 -4.85 2.65
C ASP A 31 -0.86 -4.23 1.39
N MET A 32 -1.19 -2.98 1.05
CA MET A 32 -0.65 -2.24 -0.10
C MET A 32 0.28 -1.10 0.35
N ILE A 33 1.19 -1.43 1.25
CA ILE A 33 2.20 -0.51 1.79
C ILE A 33 3.57 -1.03 1.39
N PHE A 34 4.31 -0.23 0.63
CA PHE A 34 5.66 -0.56 0.20
C PHE A 34 6.63 0.53 0.65
N ILE A 35 7.64 0.11 1.41
CA ILE A 35 8.78 0.93 1.82
C ILE A 35 10.03 0.24 1.30
N ASP A 36 10.70 0.85 0.33
CA ASP A 36 11.81 0.25 -0.42
C ASP A 36 11.44 -1.12 -1.00
N SER A 37 12.09 -2.19 -0.50
CA SER A 37 11.84 -3.58 -0.90
C SER A 37 10.85 -4.31 0.02
N PHE A 38 10.32 -3.62 1.04
CA PHE A 38 9.47 -4.19 2.06
C PHE A 38 8.00 -3.96 1.74
N ARG A 39 7.22 -5.04 1.76
CA ARG A 39 5.77 -4.95 1.86
C ARG A 39 5.37 -5.02 3.34
N ILE A 40 4.52 -4.11 3.77
CA ILE A 40 4.07 -4.00 5.16
C ILE A 40 2.56 -4.23 5.22
N ASP A 41 2.14 -5.15 6.07
CA ASP A 41 0.74 -5.34 6.42
C ASP A 41 0.54 -4.96 7.89
N SER A 42 -0.58 -4.32 8.22
CA SER A 42 -0.86 -3.93 9.61
C SER A 42 -2.27 -4.30 10.05
N GLN A 43 -2.42 -4.61 11.33
CA GLN A 43 -3.73 -4.85 11.93
C GLN A 43 -3.70 -4.54 13.42
N LEU A 44 -4.77 -3.95 13.94
CA LEU A 44 -4.98 -3.89 15.37
C LEU A 44 -5.10 -5.31 15.92
N LEU A 45 -4.34 -5.62 16.96
CA LEU A 45 -4.30 -6.96 17.55
C LEU A 45 -3.96 -6.87 19.04
N TYR A 46 -4.62 -7.67 19.86
CA TYR A 46 -4.25 -7.80 21.27
C TYR A 46 -2.95 -8.62 21.42
N LYS A 47 -2.10 -8.24 22.39
CA LYS A 47 -0.80 -8.88 22.61
C LYS A 47 -0.86 -10.41 22.73
N PRO A 48 -1.83 -11.03 23.45
CA PRO A 48 -1.92 -12.49 23.51
C PRO A 48 -2.20 -13.14 22.14
N ALA A 49 -3.05 -12.53 21.32
CA ALA A 49 -3.34 -13.02 19.96
C ALA A 49 -2.11 -12.86 19.04
N PHE A 50 -1.32 -11.79 19.23
CA PHE A 50 -0.05 -11.62 18.54
C PHE A 50 0.97 -12.72 18.89
N GLN A 51 1.11 -13.04 20.18
CA GLN A 51 1.99 -14.12 20.64
C GLN A 51 1.55 -15.47 20.05
N GLN A 52 0.25 -15.74 20.04
CA GLN A 52 -0.30 -16.95 19.42
C GLN A 52 -0.03 -16.98 17.91
N ARG A 53 -0.19 -15.86 17.20
CA ARG A 53 0.09 -15.75 15.75
C ARG A 53 1.52 -16.15 15.43
N ILE A 54 2.50 -15.67 16.20
CA ILE A 54 3.91 -16.03 16.02
C ILE A 54 4.14 -17.53 16.22
N MET A 55 3.64 -18.09 17.33
CA MET A 55 3.82 -19.51 17.65
C MET A 55 3.22 -20.42 16.57
N LEU A 56 2.00 -20.10 16.12
CA LEU A 56 1.33 -20.84 15.05
C LEU A 56 2.07 -20.71 13.73
N ARG A 57 2.60 -19.52 13.42
CA ARG A 57 3.34 -19.28 12.18
C ARG A 57 4.67 -20.03 12.16
N GLU A 58 5.42 -19.99 13.25
CA GLU A 58 6.68 -20.73 13.39
C GLU A 58 6.45 -22.23 13.24
N LYS A 59 5.44 -22.78 13.94
CA LYS A 59 5.05 -24.18 13.80
C LYS A 59 4.68 -24.52 12.36
N ALA A 60 3.91 -23.67 11.68
CA ALA A 60 3.55 -23.89 10.28
C ALA A 60 4.77 -23.91 9.35
N LEU A 61 5.77 -23.07 9.60
CA LEU A 61 7.02 -23.04 8.81
C LEU A 61 7.95 -24.23 9.12
N LEU A 62 7.93 -24.75 10.36
CA LEU A 62 8.66 -25.95 10.76
C LEU A 62 8.03 -27.23 10.19
N ASP A 63 6.71 -27.39 10.36
CA ASP A 63 5.98 -28.60 9.97
C ASP A 63 5.67 -28.64 8.47
N ALA A 64 5.66 -27.46 7.81
CA ALA A 64 5.38 -27.24 6.39
C ALA A 64 4.42 -28.27 5.77
N PRO A 65 3.11 -28.24 6.11
CA PRO A 65 2.14 -29.25 5.71
C PRO A 65 2.09 -29.52 4.21
N GLU A 66 2.39 -28.51 3.38
CA GLU A 66 2.48 -28.59 1.93
C GLU A 66 3.56 -29.57 1.45
N ASN A 67 4.65 -29.78 2.20
CA ASN A 67 5.68 -30.77 1.89
C ASN A 67 5.15 -32.20 1.99
N LYS A 68 4.21 -32.45 2.91
CA LYS A 68 3.59 -33.78 3.07
C LYS A 68 2.67 -34.13 1.90
N LYS A 69 2.17 -33.12 1.19
CA LYS A 69 1.26 -33.26 0.05
C LYS A 69 1.97 -33.25 -1.31
N SER A 70 3.25 -32.85 -1.37
CA SER A 70 3.98 -32.64 -2.62
C SER A 70 5.41 -33.18 -2.57
N LYS A 71 5.80 -33.99 -3.56
CA LYS A 71 7.18 -34.49 -3.74
C LYS A 71 8.05 -33.51 -4.54
N SER A 72 8.00 -32.23 -4.17
CA SER A 72 8.82 -31.21 -4.83
C SER A 72 10.31 -31.44 -4.59
N LYS A 73 11.15 -31.20 -5.60
CA LYS A 73 12.63 -31.15 -5.47
C LYS A 73 13.07 -30.03 -4.51
N TYR A 74 12.23 -29.03 -4.30
CA TYR A 74 12.47 -27.92 -3.40
C TYR A 74 11.35 -27.85 -2.35
N PRO A 75 11.51 -28.54 -1.20
CA PRO A 75 10.55 -28.43 -0.10
C PRO A 75 10.57 -27.03 0.51
N ALA A 76 9.42 -26.59 1.04
CA ALA A 76 9.37 -25.43 1.93
C ALA A 76 10.20 -25.72 3.19
N SER A 77 10.92 -24.73 3.71
CA SER A 77 11.69 -24.93 4.94
C SER A 77 12.00 -23.63 5.65
N LEU A 78 11.86 -23.63 6.98
CA LEU A 78 12.40 -22.60 7.86
C LEU A 78 13.92 -22.73 7.93
N LYS A 79 14.63 -21.61 7.75
CA LYS A 79 16.10 -21.54 7.79
C LYS A 79 16.63 -20.93 9.06
N GLU A 80 16.00 -19.86 9.50
CA GLU A 80 16.43 -19.10 10.67
C GLU A 80 15.24 -18.40 11.31
N VAL A 81 15.30 -18.29 12.63
CA VAL A 81 14.38 -17.47 13.43
C VAL A 81 15.22 -16.43 14.17
N VAL A 82 15.09 -15.17 13.78
CA VAL A 82 15.75 -14.05 14.45
C VAL A 82 14.74 -13.43 15.41
N ARG A 83 14.96 -13.60 16.72
CA ARG A 83 14.15 -12.92 17.74
C ARG A 83 14.59 -11.48 17.86
N LEU A 84 13.64 -10.55 17.86
CA LEU A 84 13.92 -9.15 18.08
C LEU A 84 14.04 -8.87 19.59
N PRO A 85 14.80 -7.84 20.01
CA PRO A 85 14.88 -7.42 21.41
C PRO A 85 13.50 -7.12 22.02
N ASP A 86 13.42 -7.16 23.35
CA ASP A 86 12.26 -6.70 24.16
C ASP A 86 10.89 -7.28 23.74
N GLU A 87 10.88 -8.51 23.23
CA GLU A 87 9.68 -9.19 22.70
C GLU A 87 8.96 -8.43 21.58
N HIS A 88 9.63 -7.48 20.90
CA HIS A 88 9.04 -6.69 19.82
C HIS A 88 8.57 -7.53 18.63
N GLY A 89 9.07 -8.76 18.50
CA GLY A 89 8.68 -9.63 17.41
C GLY A 89 9.73 -10.65 17.01
N VAL A 90 9.57 -11.19 15.81
CA VAL A 90 10.46 -12.21 15.23
C VAL A 90 10.57 -12.00 13.73
N ILE A 91 11.71 -12.38 13.14
CA ILE A 91 11.91 -12.45 11.70
C ILE A 91 12.17 -13.91 11.32
N PHE A 92 11.37 -14.44 10.41
CA PHE A 92 11.57 -15.75 9.81
C PHE A 92 12.31 -15.63 8.48
N ASP A 93 13.37 -16.39 8.29
CA ASP A 93 13.97 -16.68 6.96
C ASP A 93 13.49 -18.06 6.51
N TYR A 94 12.78 -18.14 5.39
CA TYR A 94 12.27 -19.42 4.90
C TYR A 94 12.20 -19.51 3.37
N SER A 95 12.30 -20.73 2.85
CA SER A 95 12.04 -21.04 1.44
C SER A 95 10.59 -21.53 1.27
N LYS A 96 9.95 -21.15 0.15
CA LYS A 96 8.62 -21.66 -0.21
C LYS A 96 8.72 -22.95 -1.01
N LEU A 97 7.71 -23.81 -0.90
CA LEU A 97 7.58 -25.03 -1.71
C LEU A 97 7.71 -24.70 -3.21
N GLY A 98 8.54 -25.48 -3.91
CA GLY A 98 8.77 -25.34 -5.35
C GLY A 98 9.81 -24.29 -5.73
N THR A 99 10.34 -23.53 -4.76
CA THR A 99 11.34 -22.48 -5.02
C THR A 99 12.74 -22.98 -4.65
N PRO A 100 13.75 -22.82 -5.53
CA PRO A 100 15.13 -23.16 -5.18
C PRO A 100 15.56 -22.51 -3.86
N ASP A 101 16.37 -23.23 -3.09
CA ASP A 101 16.77 -22.84 -1.73
C ASP A 101 17.49 -21.48 -1.61
N ILE A 102 18.07 -21.03 -2.73
CA ILE A 102 18.73 -19.74 -2.87
C ILE A 102 17.75 -18.56 -2.93
N TYR A 103 16.46 -18.80 -3.18
CA TYR A 103 15.40 -17.80 -3.19
C TYR A 103 14.55 -17.99 -1.94
N ARG A 104 14.65 -17.04 -1.02
CA ARG A 104 13.97 -17.10 0.28
C ARG A 104 13.19 -15.84 0.54
N LYS A 105 12.43 -15.86 1.63
CA LYS A 105 11.64 -14.73 2.10
C LYS A 105 12.02 -14.44 3.55
N LEU A 106 12.27 -13.16 3.82
CA LEU A 106 12.24 -12.63 5.18
C LEU A 106 10.80 -12.23 5.50
N GLU A 107 10.29 -12.67 6.64
CA GLU A 107 8.96 -12.36 7.14
C GLU A 107 9.04 -11.99 8.62
N ALA A 108 8.94 -10.69 8.91
CA ALA A 108 8.89 -10.18 10.27
C ALA A 108 7.46 -10.10 10.78
N HIS A 109 7.25 -10.48 12.03
CA HIS A 109 6.04 -10.21 12.80
C HIS A 109 6.41 -9.28 13.94
N VAL A 110 5.88 -8.06 13.96
CA VAL A 110 6.24 -7.02 14.94
C VAL A 110 5.01 -6.52 15.68
N TYR A 111 5.16 -6.19 16.96
CA TYR A 111 4.11 -5.61 17.79
C TYR A 111 4.53 -4.26 18.36
N SER A 112 3.68 -3.25 18.15
CA SER A 112 3.88 -1.91 18.70
C SER A 112 2.54 -1.19 18.80
N GLY A 113 2.28 -0.50 19.91
CA GLY A 113 1.11 0.38 20.06
C GLY A 113 -0.26 -0.28 19.78
N MET A 114 -0.48 -1.52 20.25
CA MET A 114 -1.67 -2.34 19.94
C MET A 114 -1.84 -2.75 18.46
N THR A 115 -0.86 -2.45 17.63
CA THR A 115 -0.80 -2.85 16.23
C THR A 115 0.20 -3.98 16.03
N ALA A 116 -0.21 -4.97 15.26
CA ALA A 116 0.63 -6.04 14.78
C ALA A 116 0.95 -5.84 13.30
N PHE A 117 2.23 -5.84 12.97
CA PHE A 117 2.73 -5.69 11.62
C PHE A 117 3.24 -7.04 11.09
N ILE A 118 3.13 -7.22 9.78
CA ILE A 118 3.82 -8.27 9.01
C ILE A 118 4.65 -7.55 7.95
N ILE A 119 5.97 -7.73 7.98
CA ILE A 119 6.88 -7.08 7.01
C ILE A 119 7.55 -8.17 6.20
N THR A 120 7.51 -8.06 4.88
CA THR A 120 8.03 -9.11 4.00
C THR A 120 8.97 -8.57 2.95
N ALA A 121 10.04 -9.32 2.69
CA ALA A 121 10.98 -9.07 1.61
C ALA A 121 11.45 -10.39 0.98
N LYS A 122 11.77 -10.35 -0.31
CA LYS A 122 12.43 -11.46 -1.00
C LYS A 122 13.94 -11.29 -0.87
N ILE A 123 14.64 -12.40 -0.63
CA ILE A 123 16.09 -12.42 -0.57
C ILE A 123 16.66 -13.52 -1.46
N ARG A 124 17.88 -13.29 -1.90
CA ARG A 124 18.77 -14.28 -2.49
C ARG A 124 19.93 -14.60 -1.56
N ASP A 125 20.28 -15.89 -1.49
CA ASP A 125 21.35 -16.42 -0.64
C ASP A 125 22.01 -17.65 -1.30
N PHE A 126 23.15 -17.45 -1.96
CA PHE A 126 24.03 -18.51 -2.50
C PHE A 126 25.13 -18.95 -1.51
N SER A 127 25.06 -18.58 -0.23
CA SER A 127 26.13 -18.87 0.74
C SER A 127 26.36 -20.37 0.99
N ALA A 128 25.37 -21.21 0.70
CA ALA A 128 25.49 -22.65 0.91
C ALA A 128 26.52 -23.28 -0.05
N PRO A 129 27.41 -24.18 0.43
CA PRO A 129 28.44 -24.81 -0.42
C PRO A 129 27.87 -25.51 -1.67
N LYS A 130 26.69 -26.11 -1.55
CA LYS A 130 25.96 -26.78 -2.65
C LYS A 130 25.57 -25.84 -3.81
N ASP A 131 25.60 -24.52 -3.59
CA ASP A 131 25.18 -23.52 -4.56
C ASP A 131 26.36 -22.74 -5.18
N HIS A 132 27.62 -23.12 -4.87
CA HIS A 132 28.82 -22.47 -5.42
C HIS A 132 28.86 -22.42 -6.96
N GLU A 133 28.51 -23.52 -7.64
CA GLU A 133 28.50 -23.55 -9.10
C GLU A 133 27.43 -22.60 -9.69
N LYS A 134 26.24 -22.56 -9.06
CA LYS A 134 25.17 -21.64 -9.47
C LYS A 134 25.58 -20.19 -9.23
N LYS A 135 26.26 -19.90 -8.12
CA LYS A 135 26.81 -18.58 -7.82
C LYS A 135 27.84 -18.19 -8.88
N ALA A 136 28.77 -19.07 -9.23
CA ALA A 136 29.76 -18.79 -10.26
C ALA A 136 29.10 -18.49 -11.62
N LYS A 137 28.07 -19.25 -12.01
CA LYS A 137 27.28 -18.97 -13.21
C LYS A 137 26.56 -17.62 -13.11
N TYR A 138 25.99 -17.30 -11.96
CA TYR A 138 25.31 -16.03 -11.70
C TYR A 138 26.28 -14.85 -11.86
N LEU A 139 27.48 -14.91 -11.28
CA LEU A 139 28.49 -13.87 -11.42
C LEU A 139 29.00 -13.72 -12.86
N ARG A 140 29.14 -14.82 -13.61
CA ARG A 140 29.52 -14.79 -15.04
C ARG A 140 28.49 -14.09 -15.93
N LEU A 141 27.24 -13.97 -15.49
CA LEU A 141 26.20 -13.19 -16.18
C LEU A 141 26.29 -11.68 -15.89
N GLY A 142 27.32 -11.23 -15.18
CA GLY A 142 27.56 -9.82 -14.87
C GLY A 142 26.94 -9.34 -13.57
N PHE A 143 26.34 -10.22 -12.77
CA PHE A 143 25.82 -9.86 -11.46
C PHE A 143 26.95 -9.77 -10.41
N THR A 144 26.72 -8.97 -9.37
CA THR A 144 27.69 -8.73 -8.31
C THR A 144 27.58 -9.73 -7.15
N GLU A 145 28.63 -9.77 -6.33
CA GLU A 145 28.65 -10.56 -5.09
C GLU A 145 27.49 -10.17 -4.16
N ALA A 146 27.23 -8.88 -4.00
CA ALA A 146 26.12 -8.35 -3.19
C ALA A 146 24.74 -8.80 -3.73
N GLN A 147 24.57 -8.84 -5.05
CA GLN A 147 23.34 -9.33 -5.68
C GLN A 147 23.17 -10.85 -5.54
N SER A 148 24.26 -11.60 -5.36
CA SER A 148 24.19 -13.03 -5.09
C SER A 148 23.70 -13.30 -3.65
N ASN A 149 24.11 -12.46 -2.68
CA ASN A 149 23.84 -12.68 -1.26
C ASN A 149 23.23 -11.42 -0.62
N THR A 150 21.93 -11.22 -0.83
CA THR A 150 21.19 -10.03 -0.36
C THR A 150 20.71 -10.13 1.09
N LYS A 151 20.74 -11.33 1.70
CA LYS A 151 20.21 -11.56 3.06
C LYS A 151 20.76 -10.61 4.12
N PRO A 152 22.08 -10.40 4.25
CA PRO A 152 22.62 -9.55 5.32
C PRO A 152 22.15 -8.09 5.22
N ALA A 153 22.19 -7.51 4.02
CA ALA A 153 21.75 -6.14 3.77
C ALA A 153 20.24 -6.00 4.04
N MET A 154 19.41 -6.88 3.47
CA MET A 154 17.96 -6.85 3.63
C MET A 154 17.53 -7.05 5.09
N LEU A 155 18.22 -7.91 5.85
CA LEU A 155 17.96 -8.10 7.27
C LEU A 155 18.32 -6.86 8.09
N SER A 156 19.42 -6.18 7.75
CA SER A 156 19.82 -4.92 8.39
C SER A 156 18.82 -3.80 8.12
N GLU A 157 18.43 -3.63 6.85
CA GLU A 157 17.42 -2.65 6.43
C GLU A 157 16.06 -2.93 7.09
N MET A 158 15.63 -4.19 7.15
CA MET A 158 14.39 -4.58 7.83
C MET A 158 14.44 -4.24 9.33
N LYS A 159 15.57 -4.47 10.01
CA LYS A 159 15.72 -4.08 11.42
C LYS A 159 15.69 -2.56 11.61
N SER A 160 16.28 -1.80 10.69
CA SER A 160 16.22 -0.32 10.70
C SER A 160 14.78 0.18 10.51
N LEU A 161 14.04 -0.41 9.57
CA LEU A 161 12.63 -0.08 9.38
C LEU A 161 11.81 -0.37 10.64
N ILE A 162 12.03 -1.54 11.25
CA ILE A 162 11.32 -1.98 12.47
C ILE A 162 11.58 -1.04 13.65
N SER A 163 12.80 -0.54 13.84
CA SER A 163 13.12 0.35 14.97
C SER A 163 12.43 1.70 14.88
N ARG A 164 11.96 2.09 13.69
CA ARG A 164 11.25 3.35 13.42
C ARG A 164 9.73 3.19 13.33
N LEU A 165 9.25 1.95 13.38
CA LEU A 165 7.86 1.59 13.21
C LEU A 165 7.12 1.64 14.55
N SER A 166 6.00 2.37 14.57
CA SER A 166 5.12 2.51 15.73
C SER A 166 3.67 2.22 15.33
N GLY A 167 2.93 1.59 16.24
CA GLY A 167 1.48 1.49 16.12
C GLY A 167 0.81 2.77 16.60
N ARG A 168 -0.25 3.17 15.89
CA ARG A 168 -1.11 4.32 16.24
C ARG A 168 -2.52 4.07 15.73
N LYS A 169 -3.48 4.87 16.18
CA LYS A 169 -4.78 4.92 15.51
C LYS A 169 -4.68 5.69 14.19
N ASP A 170 -5.56 5.38 13.25
CA ASP A 170 -5.54 5.99 11.93
C ASP A 170 -5.81 7.51 11.98
N GLU A 171 -6.70 7.93 12.89
CA GLU A 171 -7.03 9.33 13.18
C GLU A 171 -5.98 10.10 14.01
N GLU A 172 -4.98 9.41 14.57
CA GLU A 172 -3.92 10.05 15.34
C GLU A 172 -2.89 10.65 14.39
N ILE A 173 -2.75 11.98 14.37
CA ILE A 173 -1.85 12.69 13.45
C ILE A 173 -0.45 12.81 14.08
N PRO A 174 0.59 12.16 13.51
CA PRO A 174 1.95 12.27 14.04
C PRO A 174 2.51 13.67 13.85
N THR A 175 3.21 14.18 14.87
CA THR A 175 3.89 15.49 14.83
C THR A 175 5.33 15.42 14.34
N GLU A 176 5.90 14.22 14.31
CA GLU A 176 7.27 13.94 13.86
C GLU A 176 7.33 13.75 12.33
N LYS A 177 8.54 13.86 11.77
CA LYS A 177 8.83 13.57 10.36
C LYS A 177 8.74 12.08 10.08
N GLY A 178 8.06 11.71 9.01
CA GLY A 178 7.82 10.31 8.67
C GLY A 178 6.55 10.04 7.88
N VAL A 179 6.22 8.77 7.75
CA VAL A 179 5.19 8.27 6.84
C VAL A 179 4.08 7.59 7.64
N CYS A 180 2.85 8.03 7.42
CA CYS A 180 1.66 7.39 7.94
C CYS A 180 1.30 6.17 7.09
N ILE A 181 1.17 5.02 7.75
CA ILE A 181 0.65 3.78 7.18
C ILE A 181 -0.62 3.40 7.94
N PRO A 182 -1.44 2.44 7.45
CA PRO A 182 -2.62 2.00 8.19
C PRO A 182 -2.22 1.53 9.59
N ASN A 183 -2.90 2.01 10.62
CA ASN A 183 -2.66 1.71 12.04
C ASN A 183 -1.21 1.91 12.51
N GLY A 184 -0.41 2.71 11.80
CA GLY A 184 1.02 2.83 12.08
C GLY A 184 1.68 4.08 11.53
N PHE A 185 2.91 4.29 11.98
CA PHE A 185 3.77 5.39 11.58
C PHE A 185 5.22 4.93 11.51
N ILE A 186 5.93 5.37 10.48
CA ILE A 186 7.36 5.11 10.29
C ILE A 186 8.06 6.45 10.37
N LYS A 187 8.83 6.66 11.44
CA LYS A 187 9.64 7.86 11.61
C LYS A 187 10.77 7.90 10.58
N ASP A 188 11.12 9.08 10.06
CA ASP A 188 12.25 9.23 9.15
C ASP A 188 13.60 8.97 9.86
N ASP A 189 14.57 8.40 9.15
CA ASP A 189 15.98 8.31 9.59
C ASP A 189 16.89 9.35 8.91
N GLY A 190 16.32 10.25 8.10
CA GLY A 190 17.05 11.24 7.30
C GLY A 190 17.64 10.68 6.01
N GLY A 191 17.48 9.38 5.74
CA GLY A 191 17.82 8.75 4.47
C GLY A 191 16.69 8.83 3.44
N PRO A 192 17.01 8.66 2.14
CA PRO A 192 15.99 8.53 1.12
C PRO A 192 15.34 7.14 1.18
N HIS A 193 14.02 7.10 1.19
CA HIS A 193 13.22 5.88 1.09
C HIS A 193 12.23 5.98 -0.07
N LYS A 194 11.99 4.86 -0.76
CA LYS A 194 10.88 4.74 -1.69
C LYS A 194 9.62 4.38 -0.92
N GLU A 195 8.57 5.16 -1.09
CA GLU A 195 7.32 5.06 -0.35
C GLU A 195 6.19 4.95 -1.36
N LYS A 196 5.44 3.85 -1.29
CA LYS A 196 4.19 3.67 -2.01
C LYS A 196 3.11 3.21 -1.06
N ILE A 197 2.11 4.06 -0.84
CA ILE A 197 1.10 3.92 0.21
C ILE A 197 -0.28 4.00 -0.43
N SER A 198 -1.16 3.06 -0.13
CA SER A 198 -2.54 3.09 -0.61
C SER A 198 -3.53 2.82 0.53
N PHE A 199 -4.59 3.63 0.57
CA PHE A 199 -5.75 3.45 1.44
C PHE A 199 -6.99 3.32 0.57
N THR A 200 -7.89 2.41 0.95
CA THR A 200 -9.19 2.23 0.29
C THR A 200 -10.28 2.16 1.33
N TYR A 201 -11.36 2.87 1.10
CA TYR A 201 -12.56 2.92 1.92
C TYR A 201 -13.69 2.31 1.12
N GLU A 202 -14.08 1.11 1.51
CA GLU A 202 -15.26 0.46 0.97
C GLU A 202 -16.48 0.95 1.75
N VAL A 203 -17.40 1.61 1.06
CA VAL A 203 -18.74 1.89 1.59
C VAL A 203 -19.78 1.14 0.76
N ASN A 204 -21.04 1.18 1.21
CA ASN A 204 -22.10 0.41 0.56
C ASN A 204 -22.35 0.90 -0.87
N ASP A 205 -22.37 2.22 -1.08
CA ASP A 205 -22.73 2.85 -2.35
C ASP A 205 -21.54 2.96 -3.34
N PHE A 206 -20.31 3.07 -2.85
CA PHE A 206 -19.11 3.31 -3.65
C PHE A 206 -17.83 2.88 -2.89
N TYR A 207 -16.68 3.01 -3.53
CA TYR A 207 -15.37 2.97 -2.88
C TYR A 207 -14.66 4.30 -3.13
N PHE A 208 -13.82 4.69 -2.18
CA PHE A 208 -12.91 5.83 -2.30
C PHE A 208 -11.49 5.34 -2.00
N SER A 209 -10.50 5.78 -2.77
CA SER A 209 -9.11 5.41 -2.53
C SER A 209 -8.18 6.59 -2.70
N MET A 210 -7.11 6.60 -1.92
CA MET A 210 -6.01 7.54 -2.07
C MET A 210 -4.69 6.77 -2.03
N GLY A 211 -3.92 6.92 -3.09
CA GLY A 211 -2.56 6.42 -3.24
C GLY A 211 -1.55 7.56 -3.20
N THR A 212 -0.34 7.27 -2.72
CA THR A 212 0.80 8.16 -2.91
C THR A 212 2.06 7.37 -3.21
N ASP A 213 2.91 7.92 -4.09
CA ASP A 213 4.17 7.33 -4.51
C ASP A 213 5.23 8.42 -4.67
N ASN A 214 6.30 8.32 -3.90
CA ASN A 214 7.39 9.32 -3.91
C ASN A 214 8.52 8.99 -4.91
N SER A 215 8.39 7.89 -5.66
CA SER A 215 9.38 7.47 -6.64
C SER A 215 9.17 8.07 -8.03
N TYR A 216 8.01 8.69 -8.25
CA TYR A 216 7.72 9.43 -9.47
C TYR A 216 8.53 10.71 -9.57
N VAL A 217 8.90 11.04 -10.80
CA VAL A 217 9.55 12.29 -11.17
C VAL A 217 8.56 13.09 -12.01
N GLY A 218 8.52 14.41 -11.76
CA GLY A 218 7.64 15.33 -12.48
C GLY A 218 7.73 15.19 -14.00
N SER A 219 6.58 15.25 -14.66
CA SER A 219 6.43 15.09 -16.10
C SER A 219 5.32 15.98 -16.66
N ASP A 220 5.49 16.42 -17.91
CA ASP A 220 4.44 17.14 -18.66
C ASP A 220 3.32 16.19 -19.15
N SER A 221 3.54 14.87 -19.05
CA SER A 221 2.50 13.86 -19.28
C SER A 221 1.57 13.76 -18.06
N THR A 222 0.60 14.66 -18.03
CA THR A 222 -0.40 14.82 -16.95
C THR A 222 -1.72 14.16 -17.32
N LEU A 223 -2.68 14.13 -16.40
CA LEU A 223 -4.04 13.63 -16.66
C LEU A 223 -4.69 14.40 -17.82
N LEU A 224 -4.67 15.74 -17.78
CA LEU A 224 -5.32 16.56 -18.80
C LEU A 224 -4.51 16.63 -20.11
N SER A 225 -3.19 16.47 -20.09
CA SER A 225 -2.43 16.39 -21.34
C SER A 225 -2.75 15.12 -22.15
N ARG A 226 -3.32 14.09 -21.50
CA ARG A 226 -3.73 12.82 -22.11
C ARG A 226 -5.20 12.80 -22.55
N ARG A 227 -5.88 13.95 -22.51
CA ARG A 227 -7.31 14.12 -22.79
C ARG A 227 -7.81 13.38 -24.03
N VAL A 228 -7.13 13.52 -25.19
CA VAL A 228 -7.61 12.91 -26.45
C VAL A 228 -7.69 11.38 -26.31
N ALA A 229 -6.68 10.75 -25.73
CA ALA A 229 -6.68 9.31 -25.49
C ALA A 229 -7.76 8.89 -24.48
N ILE A 230 -7.99 9.70 -23.44
CA ILE A 230 -9.06 9.44 -22.45
C ILE A 230 -10.43 9.53 -23.12
N GLU A 231 -10.69 10.56 -23.93
CA GLU A 231 -11.97 10.73 -24.63
C GLU A 231 -12.23 9.57 -25.62
N GLU A 232 -11.19 9.09 -26.32
CA GLU A 232 -11.28 7.90 -27.19
C GLU A 232 -11.63 6.63 -26.41
N GLU A 233 -10.92 6.34 -25.32
CA GLU A 233 -11.20 5.17 -24.46
C GLU A 233 -12.60 5.25 -23.83
N GLN A 234 -13.06 6.45 -23.45
CA GLN A 234 -14.40 6.65 -22.91
C GLN A 234 -15.49 6.36 -23.93
N ALA A 235 -15.31 6.80 -25.18
CA ALA A 235 -16.27 6.53 -26.24
C ALA A 235 -16.42 5.01 -26.47
N ASP A 236 -15.30 4.28 -26.50
CA ASP A 236 -15.28 2.82 -26.65
C ASP A 236 -15.92 2.10 -25.46
N ALA A 237 -15.74 2.62 -24.25
CA ALA A 237 -16.33 2.08 -23.03
C ALA A 237 -17.79 2.54 -22.78
N HIS A 238 -18.36 3.38 -23.64
CA HIS A 238 -19.66 4.04 -23.46
C HIS A 238 -19.77 4.87 -22.17
N PHE A 239 -18.66 5.48 -21.76
CA PHE A 239 -18.61 6.52 -20.74
C PHE A 239 -18.76 7.90 -21.37
N HIS A 240 -19.15 8.87 -20.55
CA HIS A 240 -19.07 10.28 -20.89
C HIS A 240 -18.51 11.08 -19.71
N THR A 241 -17.93 12.23 -20.04
CA THR A 241 -17.32 13.12 -19.05
C THR A 241 -18.38 14.00 -18.38
N VAL A 242 -18.35 14.04 -17.05
CA VAL A 242 -19.18 14.92 -16.22
C VAL A 242 -18.47 16.27 -16.01
N LYS A 243 -17.18 16.22 -15.65
CA LYS A 243 -16.34 17.38 -15.31
C LYS A 243 -14.87 16.99 -15.45
N TYR A 244 -14.02 17.92 -15.83
CA TYR A 244 -12.57 17.82 -15.65
C TYR A 244 -11.98 19.21 -15.46
N GLY A 245 -10.78 19.28 -14.89
CA GLY A 245 -10.11 20.56 -14.72
C GLY A 245 -8.92 20.51 -13.78
N GLU A 246 -8.32 21.67 -13.59
CA GLU A 246 -7.24 21.89 -12.63
C GLU A 246 -7.83 22.28 -11.27
N LEU A 247 -7.20 21.80 -10.20
CA LEU A 247 -7.52 22.10 -8.82
C LEU A 247 -6.24 22.44 -8.06
N HIS A 248 -6.40 23.15 -6.95
CA HIS A 248 -5.30 23.49 -6.04
C HIS A 248 -5.66 23.23 -4.57
N PRO A 249 -6.05 22.00 -4.17
CA PRO A 249 -6.37 21.69 -2.79
C PRO A 249 -5.17 22.02 -1.88
N ASN A 250 -5.34 23.05 -1.05
CA ASN A 250 -4.30 23.54 -0.12
C ASN A 250 -2.93 23.69 -0.80
N GLU A 251 -2.90 24.39 -1.96
CA GLU A 251 -1.70 24.70 -2.76
C GLU A 251 -1.03 23.50 -3.46
N ILE A 252 -1.62 22.31 -3.40
CA ILE A 252 -1.15 21.14 -4.15
C ILE A 252 -1.70 21.21 -5.58
N PRO A 253 -0.88 21.29 -6.63
CA PRO A 253 -1.38 21.26 -8.00
C PRO A 253 -1.96 19.88 -8.33
N ALA A 254 -3.21 19.86 -8.75
CA ALA A 254 -3.94 18.65 -9.05
C ALA A 254 -4.77 18.81 -10.33
N GLN A 255 -5.06 17.69 -10.97
CA GLN A 255 -5.95 17.60 -12.11
C GLN A 255 -6.97 16.51 -11.85
N GLU A 256 -8.23 16.76 -12.19
CA GLU A 256 -9.32 15.80 -12.03
C GLU A 256 -10.01 15.49 -13.36
N TRP A 257 -10.59 14.30 -13.43
CA TRP A 257 -11.44 13.86 -14.52
C TRP A 257 -12.54 12.95 -13.97
N LEU A 258 -13.80 13.39 -14.09
CA LEU A 258 -14.98 12.73 -13.56
C LEU A 258 -15.80 12.19 -14.71
N SER A 259 -16.07 10.90 -14.67
CA SER A 259 -16.72 10.19 -15.77
C SER A 259 -17.85 9.33 -15.25
N THR A 260 -18.84 9.12 -16.10
CA THR A 260 -19.98 8.28 -15.78
C THR A 260 -20.45 7.50 -17.00
N GLY A 261 -21.11 6.38 -16.75
CA GLY A 261 -21.66 5.50 -17.76
C GLY A 261 -22.73 4.61 -17.16
N MET A 262 -22.97 3.46 -17.78
CA MET A 262 -23.89 2.46 -17.27
C MET A 262 -23.17 1.12 -17.09
N GLN A 263 -23.38 0.45 -15.97
CA GLN A 263 -22.84 -0.88 -15.69
C GLN A 263 -23.96 -1.91 -15.48
N LYS A 264 -23.57 -3.18 -15.61
CA LYS A 264 -24.32 -4.35 -15.17
C LYS A 264 -23.42 -5.12 -14.21
N SER A 265 -23.97 -5.57 -13.09
CA SER A 265 -23.24 -6.41 -12.14
C SER A 265 -23.74 -7.85 -12.22
N ASN A 266 -22.86 -8.81 -11.93
CA ASN A 266 -23.26 -10.21 -11.81
C ASN A 266 -24.12 -10.46 -10.56
N SER A 267 -24.06 -9.56 -9.57
CA SER A 267 -24.77 -9.69 -8.29
C SER A 267 -25.98 -8.78 -8.14
N ILE A 268 -26.15 -7.78 -9.02
CA ILE A 268 -27.23 -6.80 -8.94
C ILE A 268 -27.99 -6.81 -10.26
N GLU A 269 -29.28 -7.13 -10.20
CA GLU A 269 -30.14 -7.18 -11.38
C GLU A 269 -30.39 -5.78 -11.95
N GLY A 270 -30.29 -5.66 -13.28
CA GLY A 270 -30.55 -4.43 -14.01
C GLY A 270 -29.29 -3.71 -14.50
N THR A 271 -29.51 -2.57 -15.13
CA THR A 271 -28.47 -1.66 -15.59
C THR A 271 -28.57 -0.38 -14.76
N PHE A 272 -27.46 0.07 -14.19
CA PHE A 272 -27.43 1.24 -13.30
C PHE A 272 -26.18 2.09 -13.53
N PRO A 273 -26.14 3.35 -13.06
CA PRO A 273 -25.00 4.23 -13.27
C PRO A 273 -23.68 3.68 -12.70
N ILE A 274 -22.59 3.90 -13.44
CA ILE A 274 -21.23 3.73 -12.96
C ILE A 274 -20.54 5.09 -12.96
N TYR A 275 -19.85 5.41 -11.88
CA TYR A 275 -19.03 6.59 -11.70
C TYR A 275 -17.57 6.14 -11.62
N ASP A 276 -16.71 6.85 -12.33
CA ASP A 276 -15.25 6.68 -12.29
C ASP A 276 -14.61 8.07 -12.27
N PHE A 277 -14.24 8.49 -11.07
CA PHE A 277 -13.66 9.80 -10.79
C PHE A 277 -12.21 9.61 -10.39
N THR A 278 -11.34 10.37 -11.06
CA THR A 278 -9.90 10.32 -10.83
C THR A 278 -9.36 11.72 -10.57
N LEU A 279 -8.42 11.84 -9.64
CA LEU A 279 -7.57 13.01 -9.45
C LEU A 279 -6.13 12.59 -9.30
N ASN A 280 -5.27 13.24 -10.07
CA ASN A 280 -3.83 13.10 -9.96
C ASN A 280 -3.24 14.41 -9.46
N ALA A 281 -2.37 14.35 -8.46
CA ALA A 281 -1.70 15.52 -7.90
C ALA A 281 -0.19 15.41 -7.99
N ASN A 282 0.48 16.57 -8.04
CA ASN A 282 1.92 16.72 -8.21
C ASN A 282 2.49 16.11 -9.50
N GLU A 283 1.70 15.74 -10.52
CA GLU A 283 2.21 15.09 -11.74
C GLU A 283 3.38 15.84 -12.40
N MET A 284 3.32 17.17 -12.48
CA MET A 284 4.39 17.99 -13.07
C MET A 284 5.57 18.24 -12.15
N ILE A 285 5.37 18.12 -10.83
CA ILE A 285 6.37 18.53 -9.81
C ILE A 285 6.77 17.39 -8.88
N ALA A 286 6.43 16.15 -9.25
CA ALA A 286 6.62 14.97 -8.43
C ALA A 286 8.11 14.82 -8.08
N SER A 287 8.36 14.61 -6.80
CA SER A 287 9.69 14.42 -6.22
C SER A 287 9.56 13.70 -4.88
N PRO A 288 10.67 13.25 -4.27
CA PRO A 288 10.61 12.62 -2.94
C PRO A 288 9.96 13.48 -1.86
N THR A 289 10.02 14.82 -1.98
CA THR A 289 9.38 15.77 -1.04
C THR A 289 8.05 16.34 -1.54
N LYS A 290 7.64 15.95 -2.75
CA LYS A 290 6.31 16.22 -3.32
C LYS A 290 5.79 14.94 -3.95
N PRO A 291 5.48 13.90 -3.15
CA PRO A 291 5.05 12.62 -3.68
C PRO A 291 3.85 12.76 -4.60
N TRP A 292 3.80 11.98 -5.67
CA TRP A 292 2.61 11.91 -6.51
C TRP A 292 1.42 11.38 -5.70
N ILE A 293 0.22 11.86 -6.02
CA ILE A 293 -1.03 11.42 -5.39
C ILE A 293 -1.97 10.92 -6.49
N ASP A 294 -2.58 9.77 -6.24
CA ASP A 294 -3.70 9.22 -6.98
C ASP A 294 -4.92 9.21 -6.08
N VAL A 295 -6.06 9.69 -6.56
CA VAL A 295 -7.31 9.62 -5.84
C VAL A 295 -8.36 9.05 -6.78
N GLY A 296 -9.07 8.03 -6.32
CA GLY A 296 -10.11 7.36 -7.07
C GLY A 296 -11.42 7.32 -6.28
N LEU A 297 -12.54 7.54 -6.97
CA LEU A 297 -13.87 7.25 -6.46
C LEU A 297 -14.65 6.51 -7.55
N GLY A 298 -15.21 5.36 -7.20
CA GLY A 298 -16.07 4.64 -8.13
C GLY A 298 -17.04 3.71 -7.43
N ASN A 299 -18.00 3.18 -8.20
CA ASN A 299 -19.03 2.27 -7.68
C ASN A 299 -19.14 0.99 -8.51
N THR A 300 -18.03 0.48 -9.04
CA THR A 300 -18.00 -0.82 -9.73
C THR A 300 -18.65 -1.89 -8.86
N ASP A 301 -19.61 -2.63 -9.44
CA ASP A 301 -20.39 -3.68 -8.77
C ASP A 301 -21.18 -3.20 -7.53
N LYS A 302 -21.43 -1.89 -7.39
CA LYS A 302 -22.21 -1.30 -6.30
C LYS A 302 -23.33 -0.41 -6.83
N LEU A 303 -24.55 -0.65 -6.36
CA LEU A 303 -25.68 0.23 -6.61
C LEU A 303 -25.62 1.40 -5.64
N THR A 304 -25.31 2.60 -6.15
CA THR A 304 -25.32 3.83 -5.36
C THR A 304 -26.73 4.41 -5.29
N GLN A 305 -27.11 4.90 -4.11
CA GLN A 305 -28.34 5.67 -3.92
C GLN A 305 -28.20 7.15 -4.31
N TYR A 306 -26.97 7.62 -4.54
CA TYR A 306 -26.68 9.02 -4.85
C TYR A 306 -26.88 9.32 -6.33
N SER A 307 -27.43 10.51 -6.63
CA SER A 307 -27.47 11.00 -8.01
C SER A 307 -26.07 11.41 -8.51
N GLU A 308 -25.93 11.67 -9.80
CA GLU A 308 -24.67 12.18 -10.38
C GLU A 308 -24.21 13.48 -9.70
N SER A 309 -25.12 14.45 -9.50
CA SER A 309 -24.78 15.70 -8.81
C SER A 309 -24.35 15.43 -7.36
N GLU A 310 -25.01 14.49 -6.68
CA GLU A 310 -24.61 14.14 -5.31
C GLU A 310 -23.25 13.44 -5.25
N MET A 311 -22.91 12.60 -6.23
CA MET A 311 -21.58 11.98 -6.35
C MET A 311 -20.49 13.02 -6.60
N VAL A 312 -20.74 14.01 -7.47
CA VAL A 312 -19.80 15.12 -7.71
C VAL A 312 -19.60 15.96 -6.44
N GLU A 313 -20.67 16.24 -5.69
CA GLU A 313 -20.58 16.96 -4.42
C GLU A 313 -19.79 16.18 -3.36
N ILE A 314 -19.95 14.85 -3.29
CA ILE A 314 -19.15 13.99 -2.40
C ILE A 314 -17.68 14.05 -2.79
N TRP A 315 -17.38 13.94 -4.08
CA TRP A 315 -16.03 14.03 -4.62
C TRP A 315 -15.36 15.36 -4.27
N ASP A 316 -15.98 16.48 -4.65
CA ASP A 316 -15.47 17.83 -4.38
C ASP A 316 -15.28 18.06 -2.86
N GLY A 317 -16.20 17.52 -2.05
CA GLY A 317 -16.14 17.55 -0.60
C GLY A 317 -14.90 16.86 0.00
N LEU A 318 -14.50 15.72 -0.56
CA LEU A 318 -13.34 14.94 -0.13
C LEU A 318 -12.04 15.57 -0.62
N VAL A 319 -11.90 15.79 -1.94
CA VAL A 319 -10.62 16.15 -2.55
C VAL A 319 -10.13 17.55 -2.18
N LYS A 320 -11.04 18.49 -1.91
CA LYS A 320 -10.67 19.86 -1.49
C LYS A 320 -9.92 19.91 -0.15
N THR A 321 -10.00 18.85 0.66
CA THR A 321 -9.41 18.79 2.00
C THR A 321 -8.00 18.19 2.00
N ILE A 322 -7.52 17.71 0.86
CA ILE A 322 -6.17 17.15 0.71
C ILE A 322 -5.15 18.24 0.98
N ARG A 323 -4.17 17.93 1.83
CA ARG A 323 -3.10 18.85 2.25
C ARG A 323 -1.88 18.08 2.73
N TYR A 324 -0.71 18.69 2.74
CA TYR A 324 0.46 18.11 3.40
C TYR A 324 0.24 18.00 4.90
N ARG A 325 0.74 16.92 5.52
CA ARG A 325 0.79 16.84 6.98
C ARG A 325 1.77 17.89 7.51
N PRO A 326 1.44 18.62 8.59
CA PRO A 326 2.44 19.41 9.30
C PRO A 326 3.66 18.56 9.67
N ASN A 327 4.86 19.10 9.45
CA ASN A 327 6.13 18.39 9.65
C ASN A 327 6.23 17.07 8.89
N ALA A 328 5.65 16.98 7.69
CA ALA A 328 5.75 15.80 6.84
C ALA A 328 7.18 15.44 6.44
N PHE A 329 8.11 16.40 6.33
CA PHE A 329 9.45 16.25 5.79
C PHE A 329 10.53 16.85 6.68
#